data_AF-A0A8J5ZAU3-F1
#
_entry.id   AF-A0A8J5ZAU3-F1
#
_cell.length_a   1.000
_cell.length_b   1.000
_cell.length_c   1.000
_cell.angle_alpha   90.00
_cell.angle_beta   90.00
_cell.angle_gamma   90.00
#
_symmetry.space_group_name_H-M   'P 1'
#
loop_
_entity.id
_entity.type
_entity.pdbx_description
1 polymer ?
#
loop_
_entity_poly.entity_id
_entity_poly.type
_entity_poly.pdbx_seq_one_letter_code
_entity_poly.pdbx_strand_id
1 'polypeptide(L)'
;IDECVNNTICDSHGFCDNTAGSFRCLCYQGFQAPQDGQGCVDVNECELLSGVCGEAFCENVEGSFLCVCADENQEYSPMTGQCRSRNPTDLDVNQPREEKKECYYNLNDASLCDNVLAANVTKQECCCTSGAGWGDNCEIFPCPVVGTAEFTEMCPRGKGFVPTGEPSYDIGGENYKDADECQLFGQEICKNGFCLNTQPGYECYCKQGTYYDPVKLQCFDMDECQDPNSCIDGQCVNTEGSYNCFCTHPLVLDASEKRCVRPAESHEQIEETDVYQDLCWEHLSDEYVCSRPLVGKQTTYTECCCLYGEAWGMQCALCPMKDSGEPCPTPAGDRFSLLEILAIL
;
A
#
# COMPACT_ATOMS: atom_id res chain seq x y z
N ILE A 1 -27.78 -19.83 0.64
CA ILE A 1 -28.78 -19.21 -0.25
C ILE A 1 -28.04 -18.07 -0.93
N ASP A 2 -28.37 -17.73 -2.17
CA ASP A 2 -27.79 -16.56 -2.83
C ASP A 2 -28.91 -15.57 -3.04
N GLU A 3 -28.96 -14.59 -2.15
CA GLU A 3 -29.98 -13.56 -2.12
C GLU A 3 -29.84 -12.60 -3.31
N CYS A 4 -28.65 -12.49 -3.91
CA CYS A 4 -28.38 -11.59 -5.04
C CYS A 4 -28.84 -12.11 -6.41
N VAL A 5 -29.33 -13.36 -6.49
CA VAL A 5 -29.87 -13.95 -7.73
C VAL A 5 -31.13 -13.20 -8.23
N ASN A 6 -31.89 -12.61 -7.30
CA ASN A 6 -33.07 -11.83 -7.63
C ASN A 6 -32.71 -10.34 -7.48
N ASN A 7 -32.18 -9.75 -8.55
CA ASN A 7 -31.55 -8.42 -8.65
C ASN A 7 -32.47 -7.20 -8.29
N THR A 8 -33.51 -7.42 -7.49
CA THR A 8 -34.50 -6.45 -7.02
C THR A 8 -34.31 -6.05 -5.54
N ILE A 9 -33.30 -6.59 -4.86
CA ILE A 9 -33.10 -6.38 -3.41
C ILE A 9 -32.41 -5.05 -3.08
N CYS A 10 -31.46 -4.59 -3.90
CA CYS A 10 -30.66 -3.38 -3.65
C CYS A 10 -31.13 -2.14 -4.43
N ASP A 11 -32.32 -2.21 -5.03
CA ASP A 11 -32.92 -1.18 -5.89
C ASP A 11 -31.99 -0.71 -7.04
N SER A 12 -32.33 0.36 -7.76
CA SER A 12 -31.50 0.91 -8.85
C SER A 12 -30.26 1.68 -8.38
N HIS A 13 -30.13 1.96 -7.08
CA HIS A 13 -29.11 2.85 -6.51
C HIS A 13 -27.94 2.12 -5.82
N GLY A 14 -27.78 0.83 -6.09
CA GLY A 14 -26.65 0.04 -5.61
C GLY A 14 -26.56 -1.33 -6.29
N PHE A 15 -25.55 -2.10 -5.90
CA PHE A 15 -25.39 -3.50 -6.34
C PHE A 15 -25.35 -4.44 -5.14
N CYS A 16 -25.83 -5.67 -5.34
CA CYS A 16 -25.90 -6.69 -4.30
C CYS A 16 -24.58 -7.45 -4.18
N ASP A 17 -24.06 -7.56 -2.97
CA ASP A 17 -22.91 -8.38 -2.62
C ASP A 17 -23.34 -9.51 -1.67
N ASN A 18 -23.14 -10.74 -2.11
CA ASN A 18 -23.57 -11.93 -1.39
C ASN A 18 -22.48 -12.39 -0.41
N THR A 19 -22.82 -12.55 0.87
CA THR A 19 -21.88 -12.93 1.93
C THR A 19 -22.26 -14.26 2.58
N ALA A 20 -21.35 -14.88 3.32
CA ALA A 20 -21.62 -16.16 3.96
C ALA A 20 -22.66 -16.00 5.10
N GLY A 21 -23.94 -16.24 4.80
CA GLY A 21 -25.05 -16.19 5.75
C GLY A 21 -25.91 -14.92 5.69
N SER A 22 -25.62 -13.98 4.80
CA SER A 22 -26.39 -12.75 4.57
C SER A 22 -26.03 -12.13 3.21
N PHE A 23 -26.68 -11.04 2.83
CA PHE A 23 -26.24 -10.15 1.75
C PHE A 23 -25.99 -8.74 2.29
N ARG A 24 -25.31 -7.90 1.51
CA ARG A 24 -25.22 -6.46 1.73
C ARG A 24 -25.44 -5.70 0.43
N CYS A 25 -26.08 -4.54 0.49
CA CYS A 25 -26.15 -3.63 -0.63
C CYS A 25 -24.97 -2.68 -0.61
N LEU A 26 -24.24 -2.60 -1.72
CA LEU A 26 -23.19 -1.65 -1.97
C LEU A 26 -23.80 -0.48 -2.74
N CYS A 27 -24.15 0.57 -1.99
CA CYS A 27 -24.81 1.75 -2.53
C CYS A 27 -23.84 2.63 -3.31
N TYR A 28 -24.38 3.30 -4.34
CA TYR A 28 -23.62 4.33 -5.05
C TYR A 28 -23.34 5.52 -4.14
N GLN A 29 -22.35 6.34 -4.50
CA GLN A 29 -22.04 7.56 -3.77
C GLN A 29 -23.27 8.47 -3.70
N GLY A 30 -23.50 9.10 -2.54
CA GLY A 30 -24.74 9.84 -2.25
C GLY A 30 -25.86 8.97 -1.67
N PHE A 31 -25.66 7.65 -1.57
CA PHE A 31 -26.64 6.74 -0.98
C PHE A 31 -26.03 5.89 0.14
N GLN A 32 -26.83 5.55 1.14
CA GLN A 32 -26.45 4.70 2.26
C GLN A 32 -27.42 3.53 2.42
N ALA A 33 -26.91 2.40 2.92
CA ALA A 33 -27.76 1.26 3.26
C ALA A 33 -28.47 1.56 4.59
N PRO A 34 -29.82 1.45 4.66
CA PRO A 34 -30.55 1.58 5.92
C PRO A 34 -30.20 0.44 6.88
N GLN A 35 -30.55 0.57 8.16
CA GLN A 35 -30.23 -0.43 9.19
C GLN A 35 -30.82 -1.82 8.90
N ASP A 36 -31.90 -1.88 8.12
CA ASP A 36 -32.53 -3.13 7.68
C ASP A 36 -31.78 -3.82 6.52
N GLY A 37 -30.69 -3.21 6.00
CA GLY A 37 -29.80 -3.77 4.99
C GLY A 37 -30.41 -3.92 3.60
N GLN A 38 -31.61 -3.37 3.37
CA GLN A 38 -32.39 -3.54 2.16
C GLN A 38 -32.53 -2.21 1.42
N GLY A 39 -32.05 -2.16 0.17
CA GLY A 39 -32.08 -0.96 -0.66
C GLY A 39 -31.03 0.09 -0.28
N CYS A 40 -30.98 1.15 -1.09
CA CYS A 40 -30.07 2.28 -0.91
C CYS A 40 -30.92 3.55 -0.82
N VAL A 41 -30.78 4.27 0.29
CA VAL A 41 -31.49 5.52 0.53
C VAL A 41 -30.55 6.70 0.34
N ASP A 42 -31.08 7.75 -0.24
CA ASP A 42 -30.38 9.01 -0.43
C ASP A 42 -29.84 9.55 0.92
N VAL A 43 -28.60 10.04 0.90
CA VAL A 43 -27.94 10.66 2.05
C VAL A 43 -28.27 12.13 2.03
N ASN A 44 -28.94 12.63 3.07
CA ASN A 44 -29.18 14.06 3.18
C ASN A 44 -27.93 14.80 3.67
N GLU A 45 -27.09 15.29 2.75
CA GLU A 45 -25.85 15.99 3.13
C GLU A 45 -26.13 17.30 3.86
N CYS A 46 -27.27 17.94 3.62
CA CYS A 46 -27.66 19.18 4.30
C CYS A 46 -27.93 18.97 5.80
N GLU A 47 -28.39 17.78 6.20
CA GLU A 47 -28.58 17.40 7.60
C GLU A 47 -27.33 16.78 8.22
N LEU A 48 -26.55 16.05 7.41
CA LEU A 48 -25.37 15.33 7.86
C LEU A 48 -24.15 16.26 8.05
N LEU A 49 -23.94 17.21 7.14
CA LEU A 49 -22.82 18.16 7.17
C LEU A 49 -23.33 19.59 7.35
N SER A 50 -23.28 20.06 8.60
CA SER A 50 -23.56 21.47 8.92
C SER A 50 -22.55 22.37 8.21
N GLY A 51 -23.02 23.22 7.29
CA GLY A 51 -22.18 24.20 6.58
C GLY A 51 -21.61 23.76 5.24
N VAL A 52 -22.10 22.66 4.65
CA VAL A 52 -21.61 22.11 3.36
C VAL A 52 -21.63 23.12 2.18
N CYS A 53 -22.53 24.10 2.23
CA CYS A 53 -22.70 25.14 1.20
C CYS A 53 -22.14 26.52 1.57
N GLY A 54 -21.41 26.64 2.69
CA GLY A 54 -20.88 27.93 3.15
C GLY A 54 -21.96 28.99 3.36
N GLU A 55 -21.95 30.04 2.54
CA GLU A 55 -22.94 31.14 2.58
C GLU A 55 -24.25 30.83 1.82
N ALA A 56 -24.28 29.77 1.01
CA ALA A 56 -25.45 29.37 0.24
C ALA A 56 -26.38 28.43 1.02
N PHE A 57 -27.65 28.39 0.59
CA PHE A 57 -28.63 27.44 1.12
C PHE A 57 -28.40 26.05 0.52
N CYS A 58 -28.40 25.04 1.36
CA CYS A 58 -28.29 23.64 0.93
C CYS A 58 -29.69 23.07 0.64
N GLU A 59 -29.86 22.48 -0.53
CA GLU A 59 -31.03 21.70 -0.93
C GLU A 59 -30.61 20.26 -1.20
N ASN A 60 -31.23 19.30 -0.51
CA ASN A 60 -30.97 17.89 -0.74
C ASN A 60 -31.60 17.42 -2.05
N VAL A 61 -30.85 16.72 -2.90
CA VAL A 61 -31.34 16.14 -4.15
C VAL A 61 -31.01 14.65 -4.20
N GLU A 62 -31.68 13.88 -5.05
CA GLU A 62 -31.43 12.44 -5.08
C GLU A 62 -30.00 12.14 -5.59
N GLY A 63 -29.17 11.54 -4.74
CA GLY A 63 -27.78 11.17 -4.96
C GLY A 63 -26.75 12.29 -4.73
N SER A 64 -27.16 13.49 -4.29
CA SER A 64 -26.27 14.64 -4.05
C SER A 64 -27.00 15.77 -3.30
N PHE A 65 -26.35 16.92 -3.14
CA PHE A 65 -26.98 18.17 -2.72
C PHE A 65 -26.69 19.31 -3.71
N LEU A 66 -27.52 20.35 -3.68
CA LEU A 66 -27.36 21.59 -4.44
C LEU A 66 -27.19 22.77 -3.49
N CYS A 67 -26.24 23.65 -3.80
CA CYS A 67 -26.07 24.91 -3.07
C CYS A 67 -26.66 26.07 -3.87
N VAL A 68 -27.73 26.67 -3.35
CA VAL A 68 -28.45 27.78 -3.99
C VAL A 68 -28.23 29.09 -3.24
N CYS A 69 -27.89 30.13 -3.98
CA CYS A 69 -27.71 31.47 -3.43
C CYS A 69 -29.06 32.10 -3.09
N ALA A 70 -29.08 32.95 -2.06
CA ALA A 70 -30.29 33.66 -1.63
C ALA A 70 -30.84 34.63 -2.70
N ASP A 71 -29.98 35.10 -3.60
CA ASP A 71 -30.31 36.01 -4.70
C ASP A 71 -30.15 35.26 -6.03
N GLU A 72 -31.19 35.28 -6.87
CA GLU A 72 -31.20 34.65 -8.19
C GLU A 72 -30.18 35.27 -9.18
N ASN A 73 -29.67 36.47 -8.89
CA ASN A 73 -28.61 37.10 -9.68
C ASN A 73 -27.20 36.71 -9.25
N GLN A 74 -27.09 35.85 -8.23
CA GLN A 74 -25.82 35.35 -7.73
C GLN A 74 -25.60 33.91 -8.19
N GLU A 75 -24.37 33.62 -8.60
CA GLU A 75 -23.91 32.29 -8.94
C GLU A 75 -23.09 31.75 -7.77
N TYR A 76 -23.43 30.55 -7.32
CA TYR A 76 -22.67 29.87 -6.30
C TYR A 76 -21.32 29.48 -6.88
N SER A 77 -20.22 29.87 -6.23
CA SER A 77 -18.89 29.40 -6.60
C SER A 77 -18.53 28.20 -5.74
N PRO A 78 -18.48 26.98 -6.31
CA PRO A 78 -18.00 25.81 -5.58
C PRO A 78 -16.56 26.01 -5.10
N MET A 79 -15.78 26.88 -5.75
CA MET A 79 -14.38 27.14 -5.42
C MET A 79 -14.18 27.87 -4.09
N THR A 80 -15.11 28.75 -3.72
CA THR A 80 -14.97 29.57 -2.50
C THR A 80 -16.11 29.39 -1.51
N GLY A 81 -17.14 28.59 -1.83
CA GLY A 81 -18.33 28.43 -0.97
C GLY A 81 -19.14 29.72 -0.81
N GLN A 82 -19.04 30.63 -1.77
CA GLN A 82 -19.63 31.97 -1.73
C GLN A 82 -20.49 32.25 -2.96
N CYS A 83 -21.47 33.13 -2.77
CA CYS A 83 -22.36 33.61 -3.81
C CYS A 83 -21.83 34.89 -4.47
N ARG A 84 -21.65 34.87 -5.80
CA ARG A 84 -21.10 36.01 -6.57
C ARG A 84 -22.11 36.57 -7.56
N SER A 85 -22.28 37.88 -7.60
CA SER A 85 -23.21 38.55 -8.53
C SER A 85 -22.77 38.37 -9.99
N ARG A 86 -23.72 38.03 -10.87
CA ARG A 86 -23.56 38.06 -12.34
C ARG A 86 -23.50 39.50 -12.86
N ASN A 87 -22.44 40.24 -12.56
CA ASN A 87 -22.14 41.51 -13.25
C ASN A 87 -21.04 41.29 -14.30
N PRO A 88 -21.27 41.61 -15.59
CA PRO A 88 -20.27 41.41 -16.66
C PRO A 88 -19.10 42.41 -16.64
N THR A 89 -18.94 43.19 -15.58
CA THR A 89 -17.97 44.30 -15.52
C THR A 89 -17.21 44.29 -14.20
N ASP A 90 -16.35 43.30 -14.03
CA ASP A 90 -15.11 43.47 -13.26
C ASP A 90 -13.96 42.87 -14.06
N LEU A 91 -13.47 43.67 -15.00
CA LEU A 91 -12.04 43.70 -15.32
C LEU A 91 -11.35 44.41 -14.15
N ASP A 92 -11.33 43.79 -12.97
CA ASP A 92 -10.47 44.25 -11.89
C ASP A 92 -9.10 43.57 -12.01
N VAL A 93 -8.11 44.44 -12.08
CA VAL A 93 -6.69 44.17 -12.15
C VAL A 93 -6.24 43.77 -10.76
N ASN A 94 -6.63 42.58 -10.34
CA ASN A 94 -5.95 41.70 -9.40
C ASN A 94 -6.62 40.35 -9.60
N GLN A 95 -6.07 39.52 -10.50
CA GLN A 95 -6.38 38.10 -10.50
C GLN A 95 -6.30 37.64 -9.04
N PRO A 96 -7.38 37.14 -8.42
CA PRO A 96 -7.23 36.46 -7.16
C PRO A 96 -6.23 35.36 -7.48
N ARG A 97 -5.01 35.46 -6.94
CA ARG A 97 -4.04 34.37 -7.03
C ARG A 97 -4.83 33.16 -6.57
N GLU A 98 -5.07 32.21 -7.47
CA GLU A 98 -5.86 31.03 -7.17
C GLU A 98 -5.39 30.54 -5.80
N GLU A 99 -6.31 30.55 -4.84
CA GLU A 99 -5.95 30.16 -3.49
C GLU A 99 -5.43 28.74 -3.59
N LYS A 100 -4.24 28.53 -3.04
CA LYS A 100 -3.62 27.21 -3.00
C LYS A 100 -3.75 26.72 -1.57
N LYS A 101 -4.36 25.55 -1.42
CA LYS A 101 -4.62 24.94 -0.12
C LYS A 101 -4.28 23.46 -0.17
N GLU A 102 -4.68 22.74 0.86
CA GLU A 102 -4.44 21.31 1.03
C GLU A 102 -5.44 20.52 0.18
N CYS A 103 -4.92 19.53 -0.53
CA CYS A 103 -5.71 18.54 -1.24
C CYS A 103 -5.76 17.25 -0.45
N TYR A 104 -6.95 16.70 -0.27
CA TYR A 104 -7.23 15.52 0.55
C TYR A 104 -7.62 14.36 -0.36
N TYR A 105 -7.05 13.18 -0.13
CA TYR A 105 -7.30 11.99 -0.97
C TYR A 105 -8.67 11.33 -0.71
N ASN A 106 -9.18 11.41 0.53
CA ASN A 106 -10.43 10.75 0.95
C ASN A 106 -11.19 11.62 1.97
N LEU A 107 -12.50 11.51 2.02
CA LEU A 107 -13.35 12.22 2.99
C LEU A 107 -13.74 11.34 4.21
N ASN A 108 -13.55 10.02 4.14
CA ASN A 108 -13.92 9.10 5.21
C ASN A 108 -13.05 9.28 6.48
N ASP A 109 -11.79 9.68 6.31
CA ASP A 109 -10.86 10.02 7.40
C ASP A 109 -10.81 11.54 7.69
N ALA A 110 -11.81 12.31 7.21
CA ALA A 110 -11.88 13.76 7.43
C ALA A 110 -11.95 14.17 8.91
N SER A 111 -12.27 13.23 9.81
CA SER A 111 -12.19 13.45 11.27
C SER A 111 -10.74 13.50 11.80
N LEU A 112 -9.74 13.12 11.00
CA LEU A 112 -8.33 13.06 11.41
C LEU A 112 -7.38 13.90 10.53
N CYS A 113 -7.81 14.43 9.38
CA CYS A 113 -7.03 15.33 8.50
C CYS A 113 -5.62 14.84 8.09
N ASP A 114 -5.33 13.56 8.22
CA ASP A 114 -3.98 13.01 8.03
C ASP A 114 -3.68 12.62 6.57
N ASN A 115 -4.67 12.70 5.67
CA ASN A 115 -4.59 12.18 4.29
C ASN A 115 -4.40 13.29 3.23
N VAL A 116 -3.55 14.27 3.56
CA VAL A 116 -3.17 15.38 2.68
C VAL A 116 -2.23 14.88 1.58
N LEU A 117 -2.64 15.00 0.31
CA LEU A 117 -1.84 14.69 -0.89
C LEU A 117 -0.80 15.76 -1.20
N ALA A 118 -1.19 17.03 -1.01
CA ALA A 118 -0.34 18.17 -1.27
C ALA A 118 -0.89 19.39 -0.52
N ALA A 119 -0.01 20.21 0.06
CA ALA A 119 -0.42 21.38 0.85
C ALA A 119 -0.57 22.68 0.04
N ASN A 120 -0.22 22.68 -1.24
CA ASN A 120 -0.11 23.90 -2.05
C ASN A 120 -0.55 23.68 -3.50
N VAL A 121 -1.81 23.29 -3.66
CA VAL A 121 -2.43 23.04 -4.98
C VAL A 121 -3.74 23.80 -5.11
N THR A 122 -4.12 24.14 -6.34
CA THR A 122 -5.40 24.78 -6.62
C THR A 122 -6.53 23.75 -6.50
N LYS A 123 -7.76 24.23 -6.27
CA LYS A 123 -8.93 23.34 -6.20
C LYS A 123 -9.09 22.51 -7.48
N GLN A 124 -8.82 23.10 -8.64
CA GLN A 124 -8.92 22.43 -9.93
C GLN A 124 -7.79 21.41 -10.13
N GLU A 125 -6.55 21.73 -9.73
CA GLU A 125 -5.45 20.76 -9.70
C GLU A 125 -5.78 19.57 -8.80
N CYS A 126 -6.42 19.79 -7.66
CA CYS A 126 -6.83 18.73 -6.73
C CYS A 126 -7.99 17.89 -7.29
N CYS A 127 -9.12 18.52 -7.64
CA CYS A 127 -10.36 17.83 -7.99
C CYS A 127 -10.38 17.25 -9.40
N CYS A 128 -9.62 17.83 -10.35
CA CYS A 128 -9.48 17.24 -11.68
C CYS A 128 -8.40 16.15 -11.73
N THR A 129 -7.66 15.91 -10.65
CA THR A 129 -6.69 14.82 -10.56
C THR A 129 -7.16 13.78 -9.57
N SER A 130 -6.47 13.52 -8.45
CA SER A 130 -6.77 12.42 -7.52
C SER A 130 -7.37 12.86 -6.18
N GLY A 131 -7.66 14.14 -6.00
CA GLY A 131 -8.26 14.66 -4.77
C GLY A 131 -9.74 14.36 -4.62
N ALA A 132 -10.16 14.04 -3.39
CA ALA A 132 -11.56 13.93 -2.99
C ALA A 132 -12.06 15.19 -2.28
N GLY A 133 -11.16 16.01 -1.75
CA GLY A 133 -11.51 17.27 -1.10
C GLY A 133 -10.38 18.28 -1.14
N TRP A 134 -10.71 19.54 -0.98
CA TRP A 134 -9.76 20.64 -1.03
C TRP A 134 -10.12 21.67 0.05
N GLY A 135 -9.15 22.14 0.82
CA GLY A 135 -9.42 22.97 1.98
C GLY A 135 -8.17 23.32 2.77
N ASP A 136 -8.34 24.03 3.88
CA ASP A 136 -7.25 24.38 4.79
C ASP A 136 -7.67 24.13 6.25
N ASN A 137 -6.72 23.73 7.10
CA ASN A 137 -6.97 23.53 8.53
C ASN A 137 -8.16 22.60 8.82
N CYS A 138 -8.32 21.52 8.06
CA CYS A 138 -9.44 20.57 8.14
C CYS A 138 -10.82 21.08 7.68
N GLU A 139 -10.94 22.29 7.13
CA GLU A 139 -12.18 22.76 6.50
C GLU A 139 -12.22 22.25 5.05
N ILE A 140 -12.62 20.99 4.88
CA ILE A 140 -12.54 20.28 3.58
C ILE A 140 -13.79 20.54 2.74
N PHE A 141 -13.60 21.13 1.56
CA PHE A 141 -14.64 21.22 0.54
C PHE A 141 -14.57 20.00 -0.37
N PRO A 142 -15.61 19.15 -0.44
CA PRO A 142 -15.60 17.97 -1.29
C PRO A 142 -15.47 18.35 -2.77
N CYS A 143 -14.75 17.51 -3.51
CA CYS A 143 -14.64 17.64 -4.96
C CYS A 143 -15.93 17.15 -5.64
N PRO A 144 -16.32 17.75 -6.78
CA PRO A 144 -17.46 17.28 -7.57
C PRO A 144 -17.32 15.80 -7.97
N VAL A 145 -18.42 15.07 -7.95
CA VAL A 145 -18.45 13.64 -8.29
C VAL A 145 -18.29 13.46 -9.80
N VAL A 146 -17.45 12.51 -10.22
CA VAL A 146 -17.20 12.23 -11.64
C VAL A 146 -18.50 11.84 -12.33
N GLY A 147 -18.87 12.58 -13.38
CA GLY A 147 -20.09 12.35 -14.16
C GLY A 147 -21.22 13.34 -13.89
N THR A 148 -21.08 14.24 -12.91
CA THR A 148 -22.05 15.33 -12.69
C THR A 148 -21.76 16.55 -13.58
N ALA A 149 -22.73 17.46 -13.66
CA ALA A 149 -22.58 18.71 -14.41
C ALA A 149 -21.50 19.60 -13.79
N GLU A 150 -21.43 19.63 -12.46
CA GLU A 150 -20.45 20.39 -11.69
C GLU A 150 -19.02 19.88 -11.97
N PHE A 151 -18.83 18.55 -12.10
CA PHE A 151 -17.55 17.98 -12.48
C PHE A 151 -17.18 18.33 -13.93
N THR A 152 -18.14 18.25 -14.85
CA THR A 152 -17.89 18.54 -16.27
C THR A 152 -17.57 20.03 -16.49
N GLU A 153 -18.17 20.91 -15.68
CA GLU A 153 -17.88 22.34 -15.69
C GLU A 153 -16.49 22.64 -15.11
N MET A 154 -16.13 21.99 -13.99
CA MET A 154 -14.83 22.17 -13.36
C MET A 154 -13.68 21.52 -14.16
N CYS A 155 -13.92 20.36 -14.75
CA CYS A 155 -12.95 19.53 -15.44
C CYS A 155 -13.46 19.15 -16.85
N PRO A 156 -13.48 20.10 -17.80
CA PRO A 156 -14.12 19.90 -19.11
C PRO A 156 -13.40 18.86 -19.99
N ARG A 157 -12.13 18.56 -19.73
CA ARG A 157 -11.40 17.45 -20.38
C ARG A 157 -11.41 16.15 -19.59
N GLY A 158 -12.13 16.12 -18.46
CA GLY A 158 -12.15 15.00 -17.55
C GLY A 158 -10.93 14.98 -16.60
N LYS A 159 -10.76 13.84 -15.93
CA LYS A 159 -9.72 13.61 -14.92
C LYS A 159 -8.32 13.51 -15.56
N GLY A 160 -7.31 14.10 -14.93
CA GLY A 160 -5.91 14.11 -15.39
C GLY A 160 -5.51 15.35 -16.21
N PHE A 161 -6.40 16.33 -16.39
CA PHE A 161 -6.11 17.55 -17.14
C PHE A 161 -6.32 18.81 -16.31
N VAL A 162 -5.40 19.77 -16.41
CA VAL A 162 -5.45 21.07 -15.72
C VAL A 162 -5.24 22.22 -16.71
N PRO A 163 -5.80 23.42 -16.46
CA PRO A 163 -5.62 24.54 -17.37
C PRO A 163 -4.17 25.02 -17.40
N THR A 164 -3.71 25.44 -18.57
CA THR A 164 -2.43 26.14 -18.72
C THR A 164 -2.65 27.59 -18.29
N GLY A 165 -1.96 28.05 -17.24
CA GLY A 165 -2.04 29.42 -16.71
C GLY A 165 -1.54 30.53 -17.66
N GLU A 166 -1.33 30.23 -18.95
CA GLU A 166 -0.94 31.19 -19.98
C GLU A 166 -1.99 31.19 -21.10
N PRO A 167 -2.56 32.35 -21.48
CA PRO A 167 -3.42 32.44 -22.65
C PRO A 167 -2.57 32.25 -23.89
N SER A 168 -2.62 31.05 -24.47
CA SER A 168 -2.03 30.80 -25.77
C SER A 168 -2.74 31.65 -26.82
N TYR A 169 -1.98 32.53 -27.47
CA TYR A 169 -2.45 33.36 -28.60
C TYR A 169 -2.55 32.55 -29.90
N ASP A 170 -2.65 31.22 -29.83
CA ASP A 170 -2.82 30.37 -30.99
C ASP A 170 -4.29 30.00 -31.23
N ILE A 171 -4.67 30.18 -32.49
CA ILE A 171 -5.95 29.82 -33.10
C ILE A 171 -6.01 28.29 -33.14
N GLY A 172 -6.21 27.67 -31.98
CA GLY A 172 -6.04 26.23 -31.77
C GLY A 172 -6.37 25.71 -30.37
N GLY A 173 -7.07 26.47 -29.53
CA GLY A 173 -8.06 25.94 -28.57
C GLY A 173 -7.64 24.86 -27.55
N GLU A 174 -6.39 24.78 -27.12
CA GLU A 174 -5.98 23.83 -26.08
C GLU A 174 -5.34 24.56 -24.88
N ASN A 175 -6.17 25.23 -24.07
CA ASN A 175 -5.74 25.83 -22.79
C ASN A 175 -5.62 24.80 -21.67
N TYR A 176 -5.40 23.51 -21.99
CA TYR A 176 -5.34 22.43 -21.01
C TYR A 176 -4.13 21.56 -21.29
N LYS A 177 -3.35 21.31 -20.25
CA LYS A 177 -2.24 20.37 -20.25
C LYS A 177 -2.58 19.17 -19.36
N ASP A 178 -1.88 18.08 -19.62
CA ASP A 178 -1.82 16.95 -18.72
C ASP A 178 -1.31 17.41 -17.34
N ALA A 179 -1.96 16.92 -16.29
CA ALA A 179 -1.62 17.25 -14.92
C ALA A 179 -0.49 16.36 -14.46
N ASP A 180 0.69 16.93 -14.18
CA ASP A 180 1.80 16.13 -13.67
C ASP A 180 1.56 15.78 -12.19
N GLU A 181 0.88 14.66 -11.97
CA GLU A 181 0.55 14.16 -10.63
C GLU A 181 1.79 13.84 -9.80
N CYS A 182 2.88 13.43 -10.47
CA CYS A 182 4.14 13.17 -9.81
C CYS A 182 4.79 14.46 -9.29
N GLN A 183 4.63 15.57 -9.99
CA GLN A 183 5.06 16.89 -9.52
C GLN A 183 4.15 17.46 -8.44
N LEU A 184 2.83 17.23 -8.56
CA LEU A 184 1.84 17.78 -7.63
C LEU A 184 1.81 17.03 -6.30
N PHE A 185 1.80 15.69 -6.32
CA PHE A 185 1.58 14.85 -5.14
C PHE A 185 2.41 13.55 -5.12
N GLY A 186 3.40 13.39 -6.01
CA GLY A 186 4.15 12.13 -6.22
C GLY A 186 4.69 11.43 -4.97
N GLN A 187 5.07 12.18 -3.93
CA GLN A 187 5.54 11.60 -2.66
C GLN A 187 4.41 10.93 -1.85
N GLU A 188 3.20 11.47 -1.91
CA GLU A 188 2.06 10.97 -1.14
C GLU A 188 1.26 9.89 -1.89
N ILE A 189 1.22 9.96 -3.23
CA ILE A 189 0.54 8.93 -4.05
C ILE A 189 1.37 7.67 -4.30
N CYS A 190 2.71 7.75 -4.30
CA CYS A 190 3.57 6.60 -4.54
C CYS A 190 4.56 6.42 -3.38
N LYS A 191 4.07 6.27 -2.14
CA LYS A 191 4.95 6.09 -0.98
C LYS A 191 5.84 4.87 -1.15
N ASN A 192 7.14 5.04 -0.92
CA ASN A 192 8.19 4.02 -1.12
C ASN A 192 8.36 3.51 -2.58
N GLY A 193 7.77 4.18 -3.56
CA GLY A 193 7.87 3.85 -4.98
C GLY A 193 8.40 4.99 -5.84
N PHE A 194 8.32 4.80 -7.16
CA PHE A 194 8.64 5.78 -8.19
C PHE A 194 7.36 6.16 -8.94
N CYS A 195 7.05 7.44 -8.99
CA CYS A 195 5.92 7.95 -9.75
C CYS A 195 6.35 8.24 -11.20
N LEU A 196 5.60 7.74 -12.18
CA LEU A 196 5.71 8.12 -13.58
C LEU A 196 4.44 8.82 -14.04
N ASN A 197 4.60 10.02 -14.60
CA ASN A 197 3.49 10.77 -15.18
C ASN A 197 3.11 10.18 -16.55
N THR A 198 1.83 9.94 -16.78
CA THR A 198 1.25 9.34 -17.98
C THR A 198 0.11 10.23 -18.51
N GLN A 199 -0.40 9.99 -19.73
CA GLN A 199 -1.50 10.80 -20.26
C GLN A 199 -2.69 9.93 -20.62
N PRO A 200 -3.83 10.01 -19.90
CA PRO A 200 -4.09 10.79 -18.67
C PRO A 200 -3.69 10.04 -17.39
N GLY A 201 -3.07 10.72 -16.42
CA GLY A 201 -2.86 10.21 -15.05
C GLY A 201 -1.43 9.80 -14.73
N TYR A 202 -1.24 8.92 -13.75
CA TYR A 202 0.10 8.46 -13.35
C TYR A 202 0.14 6.96 -13.09
N GLU A 203 1.36 6.42 -13.05
CA GLU A 203 1.62 5.04 -12.68
C GLU A 203 2.71 4.98 -11.61
N CYS A 204 2.43 4.26 -10.52
CA CYS A 204 3.40 4.02 -9.45
C CYS A 204 4.14 2.71 -9.70
N TYR A 205 5.46 2.78 -9.77
CA TYR A 205 6.35 1.63 -9.88
C TYR A 205 7.04 1.39 -8.54
N CYS A 206 6.82 0.20 -7.98
CA CYS A 206 7.48 -0.19 -6.75
C CYS A 206 8.86 -0.82 -7.04
N LYS A 207 9.69 -0.89 -6.01
CA LYS A 207 10.98 -1.59 -6.10
C LYS A 207 10.75 -3.08 -6.36
N GLN A 208 11.76 -3.77 -6.89
CA GLN A 208 11.68 -5.22 -7.08
C GLN A 208 11.37 -5.92 -5.75
N GLY A 209 10.52 -6.95 -5.78
CA GLY A 209 10.05 -7.65 -4.56
C GLY A 209 8.96 -6.90 -3.78
N THR A 210 8.43 -5.80 -4.30
CA THR A 210 7.35 -5.04 -3.65
C THR A 210 6.20 -4.78 -4.62
N TYR A 211 4.98 -4.59 -4.12
CA TYR A 211 3.77 -4.33 -4.91
C TYR A 211 3.05 -3.07 -4.44
N TYR A 212 2.37 -2.38 -5.36
CA TYR A 212 1.65 -1.14 -5.05
C TYR A 212 0.23 -1.44 -4.55
N ASP A 213 -0.14 -0.90 -3.39
CA ASP A 213 -1.52 -0.91 -2.89
C ASP A 213 -2.21 0.43 -3.20
N PRO A 214 -3.20 0.46 -4.12
CA PRO A 214 -3.86 1.70 -4.54
C PRO A 214 -4.80 2.31 -3.48
N VAL A 215 -5.14 1.57 -2.42
CA VAL A 215 -5.97 2.07 -1.31
C VAL A 215 -5.10 2.79 -0.29
N LYS A 216 -3.91 2.24 -0.02
CA LYS A 216 -2.95 2.83 0.94
C LYS A 216 -1.92 3.76 0.29
N LEU A 217 -1.92 3.86 -1.05
CA LEU A 217 -1.01 4.70 -1.84
C LEU A 217 0.48 4.43 -1.55
N GLN A 218 0.82 3.18 -1.27
CA GLN A 218 2.13 2.78 -0.81
C GLN A 218 2.55 1.43 -1.40
N CYS A 219 3.86 1.30 -1.62
CA CYS A 219 4.49 0.03 -1.96
C CYS A 219 4.68 -0.83 -0.71
N PHE A 220 4.15 -2.06 -0.75
CA PHE A 220 4.31 -3.08 0.28
C PHE A 220 5.23 -4.18 -0.17
N ASP A 221 5.96 -4.72 0.79
CA ASP A 221 6.79 -5.89 0.60
C ASP A 221 5.96 -7.12 0.23
N MET A 222 6.42 -7.88 -0.77
CA MET A 222 5.77 -9.12 -1.17
C MET A 222 6.34 -10.25 -0.33
N ASP A 223 5.53 -10.86 0.54
CA ASP A 223 6.01 -11.99 1.33
C ASP A 223 6.12 -13.25 0.46
N GLU A 224 7.31 -13.47 -0.12
CA GLU A 224 7.55 -14.62 -0.98
C GLU A 224 7.56 -15.95 -0.21
N CYS A 225 7.71 -15.92 1.12
CA CYS A 225 7.64 -17.13 1.96
C CYS A 225 6.22 -17.71 2.05
N GLN A 226 5.21 -16.97 1.61
CA GLN A 226 3.85 -17.53 1.45
C GLN A 226 3.75 -18.47 0.24
N ASP A 227 4.66 -18.38 -0.74
CA ASP A 227 4.71 -19.30 -1.86
C ASP A 227 5.58 -20.53 -1.50
N PRO A 228 5.00 -21.75 -1.51
CA PRO A 228 5.73 -22.99 -1.24
C PRO A 228 6.91 -23.27 -2.19
N ASN A 229 6.96 -22.62 -3.36
CA ASN A 229 8.02 -22.79 -4.35
C ASN A 229 9.17 -21.79 -4.18
N SER A 230 9.08 -20.84 -3.25
CA SER A 230 10.12 -19.84 -3.01
C SER A 230 11.35 -20.44 -2.33
N CYS A 231 11.17 -21.23 -1.27
CA CYS A 231 12.25 -22.01 -0.64
C CYS A 231 11.88 -23.49 -0.59
N ILE A 232 12.60 -24.31 -1.36
CA ILE A 232 12.36 -25.74 -1.46
C ILE A 232 13.36 -26.49 -0.56
N ASP A 233 12.83 -27.31 0.36
CA ASP A 233 13.61 -28.09 1.32
C ASP A 233 14.47 -27.25 2.29
N GLY A 234 14.09 -25.98 2.51
CA GLY A 234 14.75 -25.02 3.40
C GLY A 234 13.76 -24.14 4.18
N GLN A 235 14.27 -23.40 5.18
CA GLN A 235 13.51 -22.45 5.97
C GLN A 235 13.53 -21.07 5.28
N CYS A 236 12.36 -20.50 5.01
CA CYS A 236 12.22 -19.19 4.41
C CYS A 236 12.11 -18.09 5.48
N VAL A 237 12.79 -16.97 5.28
CA VAL A 237 12.67 -15.75 6.07
C VAL A 237 12.43 -14.58 5.13
N ASN A 238 11.28 -13.92 5.27
CA ASN A 238 10.93 -12.75 4.48
C ASN A 238 11.75 -11.52 4.90
N THR A 239 12.18 -10.71 3.94
CA THR A 239 12.98 -9.50 4.16
C THR A 239 12.45 -8.34 3.31
N GLU A 240 12.82 -7.10 3.60
CA GLU A 240 12.31 -5.97 2.82
C GLU A 240 12.82 -6.00 1.36
N GLY A 241 11.92 -6.27 0.41
CA GLY A 241 12.13 -6.36 -1.02
C GLY A 241 12.63 -7.71 -1.54
N SER A 242 12.71 -8.75 -0.68
CA SER A 242 13.20 -10.09 -1.04
C SER A 242 12.97 -11.08 0.10
N TYR A 243 13.38 -12.34 -0.08
CA TYR A 243 13.43 -13.36 0.97
C TYR A 243 14.79 -14.04 1.02
N ASN A 244 15.08 -14.70 2.14
CA ASN A 244 16.26 -15.55 2.31
C ASN A 244 15.85 -16.99 2.63
N CYS A 245 16.50 -17.96 1.98
CA CYS A 245 16.35 -19.38 2.26
C CYS A 245 17.54 -19.89 3.09
N PHE A 246 17.25 -20.58 4.20
CA PHE A 246 18.25 -21.22 5.04
C PHE A 246 18.14 -22.74 4.96
N CYS A 247 19.24 -23.40 4.63
CA CYS A 247 19.31 -24.85 4.58
C CYS A 247 19.73 -25.44 5.92
N THR A 248 19.16 -26.59 6.27
CA THR A 248 19.64 -27.37 7.41
C THR A 248 20.95 -28.07 7.03
N HIS A 249 21.98 -27.97 7.87
CA HIS A 249 23.27 -28.63 7.60
C HIS A 249 23.07 -30.15 7.47
N PRO A 250 23.68 -30.84 6.48
CA PRO A 250 24.77 -30.43 5.59
C PRO A 250 24.32 -29.91 4.21
N LEU A 251 23.05 -29.54 4.02
CA LEU A 251 22.53 -29.08 2.74
C LEU A 251 22.99 -27.63 2.47
N VAL A 252 23.23 -27.32 1.20
CA VAL A 252 23.61 -25.99 0.70
C VAL A 252 22.62 -25.54 -0.37
N LEU A 253 22.49 -24.24 -0.57
CA LEU A 253 21.65 -23.71 -1.65
C LEU A 253 22.21 -24.11 -3.02
N ASP A 254 21.32 -24.45 -3.94
CA ASP A 254 21.65 -24.71 -5.33
C ASP A 254 22.02 -23.41 -6.08
N ALA A 255 22.43 -23.52 -7.34
CA ALA A 255 22.76 -22.35 -8.17
C ALA A 255 21.58 -21.39 -8.41
N SER A 256 20.35 -21.83 -8.09
CA SER A 256 19.14 -21.01 -8.17
C SER A 256 18.86 -20.22 -6.88
N GLU A 257 19.63 -20.46 -5.81
CA GLU A 257 19.46 -19.89 -4.45
C GLU A 257 18.09 -20.19 -3.81
N LYS A 258 17.36 -21.20 -4.32
CA LYS A 258 15.98 -21.51 -3.90
C LYS A 258 15.79 -22.92 -3.38
N ARG A 259 16.74 -23.82 -3.63
CA ARG A 259 16.63 -25.23 -3.22
C ARG A 259 17.82 -25.65 -2.38
N CYS A 260 17.55 -26.34 -1.28
CA CYS A 260 18.59 -26.99 -0.51
C CYS A 260 18.97 -28.35 -1.13
N VAL A 261 20.21 -28.47 -1.57
CA VAL A 261 20.78 -29.68 -2.19
C VAL A 261 21.99 -30.17 -1.41
N ARG A 262 22.39 -31.43 -1.63
CA ARG A 262 23.61 -31.95 -1.02
C ARG A 262 24.83 -31.37 -1.75
N PRO A 263 25.94 -31.07 -1.04
CA PRO A 263 27.17 -30.55 -1.67
C PRO A 263 27.74 -31.41 -2.80
N ALA A 264 27.46 -32.72 -2.80
CA ALA A 264 27.87 -33.63 -3.88
C ALA A 264 27.12 -33.42 -5.21
N GLU A 265 25.99 -32.73 -5.20
CA GLU A 265 25.14 -32.45 -6.38
C GLU A 265 25.28 -31.02 -6.90
N SER A 266 25.77 -30.09 -6.07
CA SER A 266 26.29 -28.79 -6.53
C SER A 266 27.59 -29.02 -7.27
N HIS A 267 27.74 -28.46 -8.48
CA HIS A 267 28.89 -28.68 -9.38
C HIS A 267 30.24 -28.12 -8.87
N GLU A 268 30.39 -27.86 -7.57
CA GLU A 268 31.68 -27.53 -6.98
C GLU A 268 32.40 -28.82 -6.59
N GLN A 269 33.50 -29.10 -7.29
CA GLN A 269 34.44 -30.16 -6.96
C GLN A 269 35.08 -29.87 -5.59
N ILE A 270 34.44 -30.31 -4.52
CA ILE A 270 35.08 -30.37 -3.20
C ILE A 270 35.74 -31.75 -3.14
N GLU A 271 37.08 -31.76 -3.16
CA GLU A 271 37.84 -32.98 -2.92
C GLU A 271 37.39 -33.62 -1.60
N GLU A 272 37.01 -34.90 -1.65
CA GLU A 272 36.83 -35.73 -0.45
C GLU A 272 38.15 -35.77 0.32
N THR A 273 38.39 -34.82 1.22
CA THR A 273 39.36 -34.95 2.33
C THR A 273 39.31 -33.81 3.35
N ASP A 274 38.69 -32.67 3.06
CA ASP A 274 38.60 -31.60 4.07
C ASP A 274 37.35 -31.76 4.94
N VAL A 275 37.53 -32.40 6.09
CA VAL A 275 36.59 -32.34 7.21
C VAL A 275 36.43 -30.86 7.56
N TYR A 276 35.32 -30.25 7.13
CA TYR A 276 35.06 -28.81 7.27
C TYR A 276 35.04 -28.43 8.76
N GLN A 277 36.06 -27.71 9.21
CA GLN A 277 36.19 -27.21 10.58
C GLN A 277 35.97 -25.69 10.58
N ASP A 278 35.10 -25.21 11.46
CA ASP A 278 34.75 -23.79 11.57
C ASP A 278 34.56 -23.39 13.06
N LEU A 279 34.27 -22.11 13.30
CA LEU A 279 34.06 -21.49 14.61
C LEU A 279 32.85 -22.11 15.33
N CYS A 280 33.05 -22.54 16.57
CA CYS A 280 31.95 -22.93 17.46
C CYS A 280 31.53 -21.76 18.32
N TRP A 281 30.23 -21.52 18.44
CA TRP A 281 29.66 -20.48 19.31
C TRP A 281 29.03 -21.13 20.54
N GLU A 282 29.50 -20.73 21.72
CA GLU A 282 29.01 -21.27 23.00
C GLU A 282 27.65 -20.70 23.40
N HIS A 283 27.22 -19.58 22.79
CA HIS A 283 26.00 -18.90 23.20
C HIS A 283 25.29 -18.21 22.02
N LEU A 284 24.00 -18.49 21.89
CA LEU A 284 23.09 -17.83 20.95
C LEU A 284 22.04 -17.00 21.72
N SER A 285 21.83 -15.74 21.31
CA SER A 285 20.74 -14.91 21.88
C SER A 285 19.37 -15.24 21.28
N ASP A 286 18.30 -14.77 21.93
CA ASP A 286 16.90 -14.88 21.43
C ASP A 286 16.66 -14.13 20.10
N GLU A 287 17.57 -13.24 19.71
CA GLU A 287 17.59 -12.53 18.42
C GLU A 287 18.47 -13.24 17.37
N TYR A 288 18.85 -14.50 17.61
CA TYR A 288 19.71 -15.32 16.73
C TYR A 288 21.13 -14.76 16.51
N VAL A 289 21.66 -14.01 17.49
CA VAL A 289 23.01 -13.46 17.43
C VAL A 289 23.99 -14.38 18.16
N CYS A 290 24.97 -14.90 17.41
CA CYS A 290 26.06 -15.70 17.96
C CYS A 290 27.05 -14.88 18.79
N SER A 291 27.43 -15.42 19.94
CA SER A 291 28.37 -14.78 20.87
C SER A 291 29.23 -15.82 21.58
N ARG A 292 30.38 -15.40 22.12
CA ARG A 292 31.36 -16.28 22.79
C ARG A 292 31.89 -17.39 21.86
N PRO A 293 32.77 -17.05 20.90
CA PRO A 293 33.39 -18.04 20.04
C PRO A 293 34.39 -18.86 20.85
N LEU A 294 34.45 -20.17 20.60
CA LEU A 294 35.40 -21.07 21.24
C LEU A 294 36.81 -20.82 20.69
N VAL A 295 37.58 -20.00 21.42
CA VAL A 295 38.86 -19.47 20.94
C VAL A 295 39.94 -20.55 20.92
N GLY A 296 40.64 -20.71 19.79
CA GLY A 296 41.81 -21.58 19.67
C GLY A 296 41.53 -23.00 19.20
N LYS A 297 40.27 -23.34 18.85
CA LYS A 297 39.92 -24.58 18.15
C LYS A 297 38.93 -24.30 17.03
N GLN A 298 39.25 -24.78 15.83
CA GLN A 298 38.25 -24.97 14.78
C GLN A 298 37.66 -26.37 15.02
N THR A 299 36.33 -26.46 14.97
CA THR A 299 35.60 -27.69 15.30
C THR A 299 34.73 -28.09 14.13
N THR A 300 34.44 -29.37 13.97
CA THR A 300 33.39 -29.78 13.02
C THR A 300 32.02 -29.36 13.53
N TYR A 301 31.03 -29.26 12.64
CA TYR A 301 29.64 -29.01 13.03
C TYR A 301 29.18 -29.99 14.12
N THR A 302 29.52 -31.26 13.95
CA THR A 302 29.19 -32.34 14.89
C THR A 302 29.89 -32.20 16.23
N GLU A 303 31.17 -31.83 16.24
CA GLU A 303 31.91 -31.60 17.48
C GLU A 303 31.35 -30.39 18.24
N CYS A 304 31.07 -29.29 17.55
CA CYS A 304 30.50 -28.10 18.16
C CYS A 304 29.10 -28.35 18.72
N CYS A 305 28.15 -28.73 17.86
CA CYS A 305 26.74 -28.81 18.23
C CYS A 305 26.41 -29.90 19.25
N CYS A 306 27.27 -30.92 19.35
CA CYS A 306 27.04 -32.04 20.26
C CYS A 306 27.79 -31.93 21.58
N LEU A 307 28.92 -31.23 21.62
CA LEU A 307 29.77 -31.19 22.81
C LEU A 307 29.88 -29.81 23.44
N TYR A 308 29.87 -28.74 22.66
CA TYR A 308 30.37 -27.44 23.13
C TYR A 308 29.40 -26.27 22.93
N GLY A 309 28.80 -26.14 21.75
CA GLY A 309 28.13 -24.92 21.31
C GLY A 309 26.63 -25.04 21.04
N GLU A 310 26.04 -23.88 20.77
CA GLU A 310 24.63 -23.69 20.39
C GLU A 310 24.48 -23.27 18.92
N ALA A 311 25.57 -22.83 18.29
CA ALA A 311 25.63 -22.54 16.87
C ALA A 311 27.04 -22.75 16.31
N TRP A 312 27.15 -22.95 15.00
CA TRP A 312 28.40 -23.28 14.33
C TRP A 312 28.61 -22.48 13.04
N GLY A 313 29.86 -22.14 12.78
CA GLY A 313 30.34 -21.44 11.61
C GLY A 313 30.21 -19.93 11.65
N MET A 314 30.84 -19.25 10.68
CA MET A 314 30.74 -17.79 10.52
C MET A 314 29.31 -17.30 10.28
N GLN A 315 28.45 -18.16 9.74
CA GLN A 315 27.04 -17.87 9.45
C GLN A 315 26.10 -18.16 10.63
N CYS A 316 26.63 -18.55 11.80
CA CYS A 316 25.80 -18.81 13.00
C CYS A 316 24.73 -19.89 12.76
N ALA A 317 25.08 -21.01 12.10
CA ALA A 317 24.14 -22.08 11.84
C ALA A 317 23.70 -22.74 13.16
N LEU A 318 22.39 -22.80 13.38
CA LEU A 318 21.81 -23.28 14.64
C LEU A 318 22.09 -24.76 14.87
N CYS A 319 22.46 -25.09 16.11
CA CYS A 319 22.58 -26.47 16.54
C CYS A 319 21.20 -27.05 16.92
N PRO A 320 21.00 -28.38 16.80
CA PRO A 320 19.76 -29.02 17.21
C PRO A 320 19.52 -28.85 18.72
N MET A 321 18.27 -28.66 19.13
CA MET A 321 17.94 -28.49 20.56
C MET A 321 18.25 -29.76 21.36
N LYS A 322 19.04 -29.62 22.43
CA LYS A 322 19.53 -30.74 23.27
C LYS A 322 18.41 -31.57 23.94
N ASP A 323 17.19 -31.05 24.01
CA ASP A 323 16.03 -31.71 24.64
C ASP A 323 15.21 -32.59 23.67
N SER A 324 15.52 -32.65 22.38
CA SER A 324 14.76 -33.45 21.40
C SER A 324 15.12 -34.95 21.39
N GLY A 325 16.17 -35.36 22.11
CA GLY A 325 16.61 -36.77 22.15
C GLY A 325 17.13 -37.31 20.82
N GLU A 326 17.42 -36.44 19.85
CA GLU A 326 17.99 -36.87 18.57
C GLU A 326 19.50 -37.17 18.70
N PRO A 327 19.96 -38.36 18.25
CA PRO A 327 21.37 -38.71 18.31
C PRO A 327 22.18 -37.92 17.27
N CYS A 328 23.31 -37.39 17.74
CA CYS A 328 24.26 -36.64 16.92
C CYS A 328 24.84 -37.48 15.78
N PRO A 329 24.86 -36.98 14.52
CA PRO A 329 25.50 -37.68 13.42
C PRO A 329 27.02 -37.65 13.59
N THR A 330 27.68 -38.80 13.42
CA THR A 330 29.15 -38.89 13.38
C THR A 330 29.68 -38.65 11.96
N PRO A 331 30.98 -38.29 11.79
CA PRO A 331 31.59 -38.11 10.47
C PRO A 331 31.56 -39.37 9.57
N ALA A 332 31.14 -40.53 10.09
CA ALA A 332 30.96 -41.77 9.34
C ALA A 332 29.49 -42.09 8.97
N GLY A 333 28.53 -41.23 9.34
CA GLY A 333 27.11 -41.41 9.01
C GLY A 333 26.33 -42.34 9.95
N ASP A 334 26.95 -42.90 10.99
CA ASP A 334 26.27 -43.73 12.00
C ASP A 334 25.78 -42.89 13.20
N ARG A 335 24.57 -43.21 13.70
CA ARG A 335 23.91 -42.58 14.85
C ARG A 335 24.28 -43.31 16.15
N PHE A 336 25.00 -42.66 17.06
CA PHE A 336 25.41 -43.23 18.34
C PHE A 336 24.89 -42.39 19.53
N SER A 337 24.70 -43.04 20.68
CA SER A 337 24.33 -42.40 21.96
C SER A 337 25.51 -41.62 22.56
N LEU A 338 25.23 -40.60 23.39
CA LEU A 338 26.24 -39.80 24.11
C LEU A 338 27.24 -40.68 24.91
N LEU A 339 26.77 -41.84 25.39
CA LEU A 339 27.56 -42.85 26.12
C LEU A 339 28.56 -43.60 25.22
N GLU A 340 28.27 -43.73 23.93
CA GLU A 340 29.13 -44.41 22.96
C GLU A 340 30.24 -43.48 22.44
N ILE A 341 29.99 -42.16 22.39
CA ILE A 341 30.99 -41.14 22.03
C ILE A 341 32.09 -41.01 23.11
N LEU A 342 31.70 -41.08 24.40
CA LEU A 342 32.66 -41.04 25.53
C LEU A 342 33.58 -42.27 25.61
N ALA A 343 33.24 -43.38 24.95
CA ALA A 343 34.07 -44.58 24.91
C ALA A 343 35.14 -44.55 23.80
N ILE A 344 35.09 -43.55 22.91
CA ILE A 344 35.97 -43.42 21.74
C ILE A 344 37.03 -42.31 21.94
N LEU A 345 36.85 -41.44 22.95
CA LEU A 345 37.84 -40.45 23.42
C LEU A 345 38.82 -41.06 24.44
#